data_AF-A0A7D5BUG0-F1
#
_entry.id   AF-A0A7D5BUG0-F1
#
_cell.length_a   1.000
_cell.length_b   1.000
_cell.length_c   1.000
_cell.angle_alpha   90.00
_cell.angle_beta   90.00
_cell.angle_gamma   90.00
#
_symmetry.space_group_name_H-M   'P 1'
#
loop_
_entity.id
_entity.type
_entity.pdbx_description
1 polymer ?
#
loop_
_entity_poly.entity_id
_entity_poly.type
_entity_poly.pdbx_seq_one_letter_code
_entity_poly.pdbx_strand_id
1 'polypeptide(L)'
;IVNRNGVAVTQKTDTKLCLIVPKIDEQNNCLELTFPYMTSIRIPLDLKNSEANGFEALMCQSKVCGDRVEGIDCGDNVAEWLSDALCTSGLRLIRQCDNHEKKISKKSTIT
;
A
#
# COMPACT_ATOMS: atom_id res chain seq x y z
N ILE A 1 2.13 -3.50 -2.20
CA ILE A 1 1.96 -3.05 -3.60
C ILE A 1 1.11 -4.09 -4.32
N VAL A 2 0.14 -3.67 -5.11
CA VAL A 2 -0.72 -4.57 -5.92
C VAL A 2 -0.65 -4.16 -7.39
N ASN A 3 -0.92 -5.09 -8.29
CA ASN A 3 -1.07 -4.79 -9.72
C ASN A 3 -2.51 -4.42 -10.08
N ARG A 4 -2.75 -4.11 -11.36
CA ARG A 4 -4.07 -3.77 -11.91
C ARG A 4 -5.18 -4.80 -11.65
N ASN A 5 -4.81 -6.05 -11.38
CA ASN A 5 -5.75 -7.13 -11.07
C ASN A 5 -6.01 -7.27 -9.55
N GLY A 6 -5.47 -6.37 -8.72
CA GLY A 6 -5.56 -6.43 -7.26
C GLY A 6 -4.70 -7.52 -6.62
N VAL A 7 -3.77 -8.11 -7.38
CA VAL A 7 -2.87 -9.17 -6.88
C VAL A 7 -1.63 -8.53 -6.27
N ALA A 8 -1.25 -8.99 -5.09
CA ALA A 8 -0.05 -8.51 -4.39
C ALA A 8 1.21 -8.78 -5.21
N VAL A 9 2.02 -7.73 -5.38
CA VAL A 9 3.37 -7.80 -5.91
C VAL A 9 4.32 -7.83 -4.71
N THR A 10 5.16 -8.86 -4.66
CA THR A 10 6.11 -9.10 -3.58
C THR A 10 7.54 -9.02 -4.11
N GLN A 11 8.52 -8.81 -3.23
CA GLN A 11 9.94 -8.88 -3.59
C GLN A 11 10.34 -10.22 -4.19
N LYS A 12 9.65 -11.31 -3.84
CA LYS A 12 9.87 -12.64 -4.43
C LYS A 12 9.42 -12.69 -5.90
N THR A 13 8.32 -12.03 -6.23
CA THR A 13 7.73 -12.07 -7.58
C THR A 13 8.32 -11.01 -8.51
N ASP A 14 8.80 -9.89 -7.97
CA ASP A 14 9.57 -8.89 -8.71
C ASP A 14 10.66 -8.32 -7.80
N THR A 15 11.90 -8.71 -8.07
CA THR A 15 13.07 -8.37 -7.25
C THR A 15 13.44 -6.89 -7.32
N LYS A 16 12.96 -6.13 -8.32
CA LYS A 16 13.18 -4.68 -8.38
C LYS A 16 12.52 -3.95 -7.21
N LEU A 17 11.50 -4.53 -6.58
CA LEU A 17 10.92 -3.99 -5.34
C LEU A 17 11.94 -3.88 -4.21
N CYS A 18 13.02 -4.67 -4.22
CA CYS A 18 14.09 -4.56 -3.22
C CYS A 18 14.89 -3.26 -3.32
N LEU A 19 14.80 -2.54 -4.44
CA LEU A 19 15.47 -1.26 -4.66
C LEU A 19 14.62 -0.07 -4.18
N ILE A 20 13.34 -0.29 -3.88
CA ILE A 20 12.50 0.72 -3.22
C ILE A 20 12.91 0.75 -1.75
N VAL A 21 13.45 1.88 -1.29
CA VAL A 21 13.85 2.07 0.11
C VAL A 21 12.82 2.97 0.79
N PRO A 22 12.01 2.43 1.73
CA PRO A 22 11.09 3.21 2.55
C PRO A 22 11.83 3.87 3.72
N LYS A 23 11.52 5.14 3.99
CA LYS A 23 11.99 5.90 5.16
C LYS A 23 10.81 6.61 5.82
N ILE A 24 10.66 6.43 7.12
CA ILE A 24 9.67 7.16 7.91
C ILE A 24 10.30 8.49 8.33
N ASP A 25 9.66 9.59 7.96
CA ASP A 25 9.98 10.94 8.44
C ASP A 25 8.90 11.34 9.46
N GLU A 26 9.21 11.13 10.73
CA GLU A 26 8.29 11.42 11.85
C GLU A 26 8.04 12.93 12.02
N GLN A 27 9.03 13.77 11.70
CA GLN A 27 8.91 15.22 11.85
C GLN A 27 7.86 15.81 10.91
N ASN A 28 7.84 15.29 9.68
CA ASN A 28 6.89 15.70 8.64
C ASN A 28 5.68 14.76 8.53
N ASN A 29 5.60 13.74 9.40
CA ASN A 29 4.55 12.73 9.43
C ASN A 29 4.27 12.09 8.06
N CYS A 30 5.31 11.66 7.36
CA CYS A 30 5.20 11.05 6.04
C CYS A 30 6.13 9.84 5.84
N LEU A 31 5.72 8.92 4.98
CA LEU A 31 6.56 7.90 4.38
C LEU A 31 7.22 8.46 3.13
N GLU A 32 8.55 8.47 3.09
CA GLU A 32 9.32 8.76 1.88
C GLU A 32 9.74 7.45 1.23
N LEU A 33 9.45 7.29 -0.06
CA LEU A 33 9.95 6.19 -0.88
C LEU A 33 11.04 6.72 -1.82
N THR A 34 12.13 5.97 -1.91
CA THR A 34 13.25 6.26 -2.81
C THR A 34 13.55 5.07 -3.70
N PHE A 35 14.08 5.33 -4.89
CA PHE A 35 14.53 4.32 -5.84
C PHE A 35 15.77 4.88 -6.58
N PRO A 36 16.77 4.06 -6.94
CA PRO A 36 17.99 4.55 -7.60
C PRO A 36 17.69 5.42 -8.81
N TYR A 37 18.34 6.58 -8.88
CA TYR A 37 18.25 7.54 -9.98
C TYR A 37 16.87 8.19 -10.20
N MET A 38 15.95 8.09 -9.22
CA MET A 38 14.65 8.76 -9.25
C MET A 38 14.51 9.79 -8.13
N THR A 39 13.70 10.82 -8.36
CA THR A 39 13.24 11.73 -7.30
C THR A 39 12.38 10.94 -6.31
N SER A 40 12.54 11.22 -5.02
CA SER A 40 11.73 10.58 -3.99
C SER A 40 10.27 11.01 -4.04
N ILE A 41 9.39 10.17 -3.50
CA ILE A 41 7.97 10.51 -3.32
C ILE A 41 7.61 10.43 -1.84
N ARG A 42 6.81 11.39 -1.38
CA ARG A 42 6.36 11.51 0.02
C ARG A 42 4.88 11.23 0.11
N ILE A 43 4.51 10.40 1.08
CA ILE A 43 3.17 9.88 1.28
C ILE A 43 2.77 10.22 2.73
N PRO A 44 1.73 11.03 2.97
CA PRO A 44 1.30 11.36 4.32
C PRO A 44 0.93 10.10 5.14
N LEU A 45 1.36 10.04 6.40
CA LEU A 45 0.99 8.95 7.33
C LEU A 45 -0.35 9.22 8.02
N ASP A 46 -0.86 10.44 8.06
CA ASP A 46 -2.22 10.75 8.54
C ASP A 46 -3.22 10.73 7.37
N LEU A 47 -4.29 9.96 7.54
CA LEU A 47 -5.39 9.85 6.57
C LEU A 47 -6.11 11.19 6.34
N LYS A 48 -6.20 12.04 7.37
CA LYS A 48 -6.85 13.36 7.24
C LYS A 48 -6.10 14.28 6.27
N ASN A 49 -4.78 14.15 6.22
CA ASN A 49 -3.93 14.91 5.31
C ASN A 49 -3.82 14.25 3.92
N SER A 50 -4.21 12.98 3.80
CA SER A 50 -4.27 12.30 2.50
C SER A 50 -5.40 12.88 1.65
N GLU A 51 -6.61 13.08 2.20
CA GLU A 51 -7.73 13.68 1.44
C GLU A 51 -7.40 15.10 0.93
N ALA A 52 -6.69 15.90 1.73
CA ALA A 52 -6.26 17.25 1.34
C ALA A 52 -5.17 17.27 0.25
N ASN A 53 -4.41 16.19 0.09
CA ASN A 53 -3.33 16.06 -0.90
C ASN A 53 -3.76 15.30 -2.17
N GLY A 54 -5.07 15.14 -2.40
CA GLY A 54 -5.60 14.48 -3.60
C GLY A 54 -5.48 12.95 -3.57
N PHE A 55 -5.28 12.35 -2.40
CA PHE A 55 -5.39 10.91 -2.24
C PHE A 55 -6.88 10.55 -2.08
N GLU A 56 -7.54 10.16 -3.17
CA GLU A 56 -8.90 9.62 -3.09
C GLU A 56 -8.87 8.28 -2.36
N ALA A 57 -9.49 8.22 -1.18
CA ALA A 57 -9.53 7.02 -0.36
C ALA A 57 -10.49 5.98 -0.96
N LEU A 58 -10.07 5.27 -2.01
CA LEU A 58 -10.76 4.07 -2.45
C LEU A 58 -10.40 2.91 -1.53
N MET A 59 -11.38 2.47 -0.74
CA MET A 59 -11.30 1.18 -0.06
C MET A 59 -11.20 0.08 -1.11
N CYS A 60 -10.04 -0.54 -1.18
CA CYS A 60 -9.77 -1.64 -2.09
C CYS A 60 -9.63 -2.95 -1.30
N GLN A 61 -10.04 -4.03 -1.94
CA GLN A 61 -9.89 -5.37 -1.41
C GLN A 61 -8.76 -6.08 -2.18
N SER A 62 -7.71 -6.49 -1.47
CA SER A 62 -6.63 -7.30 -2.03
C SER A 62 -6.56 -8.67 -1.36
N LYS A 63 -5.82 -9.60 -1.98
CA LYS A 63 -5.54 -10.91 -1.40
C LYS A 63 -4.04 -11.04 -1.10
N VAL A 64 -3.70 -11.35 0.14
CA VAL A 64 -2.34 -11.67 0.58
C VAL A 64 -2.39 -13.03 1.26
N CYS A 65 -1.61 -14.01 0.79
CA CYS A 65 -1.60 -15.38 1.31
C CYS A 65 -3.00 -16.06 1.37
N GLY A 66 -3.95 -15.62 0.53
CA GLY A 66 -5.33 -16.11 0.52
C GLY A 66 -6.28 -15.33 1.43
N ASP A 67 -5.76 -14.48 2.32
CA ASP A 67 -6.54 -13.64 3.21
C ASP A 67 -6.98 -12.35 2.51
N ARG A 68 -8.22 -11.96 2.80
CA ARG A 68 -8.79 -10.69 2.37
C ARG A 68 -8.17 -9.56 3.21
N VAL A 69 -7.51 -8.64 2.53
CA VAL A 69 -6.97 -7.42 3.14
C VAL A 69 -7.70 -6.22 2.57
N GLU A 70 -8.20 -5.38 3.46
CA GLU A 70 -8.80 -4.09 3.13
C GLU A 70 -7.74 -3.00 3.32
N GLY A 71 -7.75 -2.02 2.43
CA GLY A 71 -6.83 -0.91 2.52
C GLY A 71 -7.23 0.27 1.64
N ILE A 72 -6.54 1.37 1.87
CA ILE A 72 -6.76 2.65 1.21
C ILE A 72 -5.69 2.81 0.13
N ASP A 73 -6.11 3.14 -1.09
CA ASP A 73 -5.20 3.45 -2.18
C ASP A 73 -4.40 4.74 -1.88
N CYS A 74 -3.10 4.72 -2.15
CA CYS A 74 -2.22 5.87 -1.95
C CYS A 74 -2.16 6.81 -3.17
N GLY A 75 -3.18 6.82 -4.03
CA GLY A 75 -3.38 7.85 -5.04
C GLY A 75 -2.53 7.67 -6.30
N ASP A 76 -2.87 8.48 -7.31
CA ASP A 76 -2.33 8.34 -8.67
C ASP A 76 -0.85 8.73 -8.78
N ASN A 77 -0.41 9.76 -8.04
CA ASN A 77 1.00 10.16 -8.03
C ASN A 77 1.92 9.03 -7.53
N VAL A 78 1.47 8.26 -6.53
CA VAL A 78 2.22 7.11 -6.01
C VAL A 78 2.15 5.94 -6.98
N ALA A 79 1.02 5.75 -7.65
CA ALA A 79 0.85 4.73 -8.67
C ALA A 79 1.76 4.96 -9.88
N GLU A 80 1.88 6.20 -10.34
CA GLU A 80 2.77 6.61 -11.43
C GLU A 80 4.23 6.41 -11.02
N TRP A 81 4.63 6.93 -9.85
CA TRP A 81 5.99 6.75 -9.33
C TRP A 81 6.39 5.28 -9.23
N LEU A 82 5.51 4.41 -8.73
CA LEU A 82 5.74 2.96 -8.68
C LEU A 82 5.84 2.34 -10.07
N SER A 83 5.01 2.78 -11.00
CA SER A 83 4.98 2.27 -12.36
C SER A 83 6.29 2.57 -13.10
N ASP A 84 6.83 3.78 -12.90
CA ASP A 84 8.12 4.19 -13.43
C ASP A 84 9.27 3.42 -12.78
N ALA A 85 9.31 3.37 -11.44
CA ALA A 85 10.37 2.71 -10.68
C ALA A 85 10.50 1.22 -11.03
N LEU A 86 9.38 0.55 -11.26
CA LEU A 86 9.34 -0.89 -11.52
C LEU A 86 9.15 -1.22 -13.00
N CYS A 87 9.10 -0.21 -13.87
CA CYS A 87 8.82 -0.32 -15.30
C CYS A 87 7.59 -1.21 -15.59
N THR A 88 6.53 -1.04 -14.79
CA THR A 88 5.33 -1.89 -14.82
C THR A 88 4.09 -1.02 -14.60
N SER A 89 3.23 -0.91 -15.61
CA SER A 89 2.04 -0.07 -15.54
C SER A 89 0.97 -0.62 -14.58
N GLY A 90 0.21 0.28 -13.95
CA GLY A 90 -0.99 -0.07 -13.19
C GLY A 90 -0.67 -0.68 -11.82
N LEU A 91 0.46 -0.31 -11.23
CA LEU A 91 0.79 -0.64 -9.85
C LEU A 91 0.11 0.34 -8.90
N ARG A 92 -0.32 -0.15 -7.75
CA ARG A 92 -0.92 0.65 -6.67
C ARG A 92 -0.22 0.35 -5.35
N LEU A 93 0.04 1.40 -4.58
CA LEU A 93 0.39 1.25 -3.17
C LEU A 93 -0.90 1.27 -2.36
N ILE A 94 -1.10 0.23 -1.54
CA ILE A 94 -2.26 0.13 -0.67
C ILE A 94 -1.77 0.23 0.76
N ARG A 95 -2.32 1.19 1.50
CA ARG A 95 -2.19 1.29 2.95
C ARG A 95 -3.19 0.36 3.59
N GLN A 96 -2.71 -0.67 4.29
CA GLN A 96 -3.59 -1.58 5.02
C GLN A 96 -4.32 -0.82 6.14
N CYS A 97 -5.63 -1.04 6.25
CA CYS A 97 -6.40 -0.61 7.41
C CYS A 97 -6.27 -1.68 8.50
N ASP A 98 -6.13 -1.26 9.75
CA ASP A 98 -6.18 -2.19 10.89
C ASP A 98 -7.60 -2.74 11.04
N ASN A 99 -7.84 -3.91 10.43
CA ASN A 99 -8.99 -4.75 10.77
C ASN A 99 -8.69 -5.54 12.06
N HIS A 100 -8.33 -4.85 13.14
CA HIS A 100 -8.16 -5.47 14.46
C HIS A 100 -9.49 -5.94 15.09
N GLU A 101 -10.55 -6.03 14.29
CA GLU A 101 -11.80 -6.66 14.67
C GLU A 101 -12.11 -7.85 13.74
N LYS A 102 -11.82 -9.04 14.26
CA LYS A 102 -12.53 -10.34 14.09
C LYS A 102 -11.75 -11.44 13.37
N LYS A 103 -11.18 -12.33 14.20
CA LYS A 103 -11.55 -13.76 14.26
C LYS A 103 -11.08 -14.40 15.59
N ILE A 104 -11.66 -13.98 16.72
CA ILE A 104 -11.91 -14.96 17.79
C ILE A 104 -13.07 -15.78 17.26
N SER A 105 -12.76 -16.95 16.70
CA SER A 105 -13.75 -17.98 16.41
C SER A 105 -14.54 -18.25 17.70
N LYS A 106 -15.76 -17.73 17.81
CA LYS A 106 -16.75 -18.28 18.75
C LYS A 106 -16.90 -19.74 18.35
N LYS A 107 -16.26 -20.66 19.08
CA LYS A 107 -16.68 -22.05 19.08
C LYS A 107 -18.13 -22.02 19.55
N SER A 108 -19.06 -22.33 18.65
CA SER A 108 -20.42 -22.64 19.03
C SER A 108 -20.36 -23.78 20.04
N THR A 109 -20.67 -23.49 21.31
CA THR A 109 -21.12 -24.52 22.25
C THR A 109 -22.43 -25.03 21.68
N ILE A 110 -22.39 -26.20 21.05
CA ILE A 110 -23.60 -26.97 20.80
C ILE A 110 -23.96 -27.63 22.13
N THR A 111 -25.23 -27.44 22.49
CA THR A 111 -25.97 -27.91 23.66
C THR A 111 -25.67 -29.34 24.09
#